data_AF-A0A972DFP6-F1
#
_entry.id   AF-A0A972DFP6-F1
#
_cell.length_a   1.000
_cell.length_b   1.000
_cell.length_c   1.000
_cell.angle_alpha   90.00
_cell.angle_beta   90.00
_cell.angle_gamma   90.00
#
_symmetry.space_group_name_H-M   'P 1'
#
loop_
_entity.id
_entity.type
_entity.pdbx_description
1 polymer ?
#
loop_
_entity_poly.entity_id
_entity_poly.type
_entity_poly.pdbx_seq_one_letter_code
_entity_poly.pdbx_strand_id
1 'polypeptide(L)'
;PLHMLLRSTCGRICRSDSTDGGRTWGEVYETSLPNNNSGIDAVKLDDGTVALVYNPVSEDWGPRTPLVVSLSRDNGATWPVTCILEDEEGEYSYPSIVAKGNEISITYTWKRERIAYVRCTIEDILSCERHS
;
A
#
# COMPACT_ATOMS: atom_id res chain seq x y z
N PRO A 1 -3.60 -13.78 -13.69
CA PRO A 1 -4.81 -13.12 -13.12
C PRO A 1 -4.47 -11.64 -12.86
N LEU A 2 -5.47 -10.76 -12.90
CA LEU A 2 -5.34 -9.38 -12.45
C LEU A 2 -5.97 -9.25 -11.07
N HIS A 3 -5.41 -8.36 -10.25
CA HIS A 3 -5.83 -8.11 -8.87
C HIS A 3 -6.20 -6.65 -8.74
N MET A 4 -7.37 -6.40 -8.16
CA MET A 4 -7.81 -5.06 -7.78
C MET A 4 -7.80 -5.01 -6.26
N LEU A 5 -7.06 -4.06 -5.71
CA LEU A 5 -7.14 -3.70 -4.29
C LEU A 5 -8.07 -2.49 -4.17
N LEU A 6 -8.94 -2.51 -3.17
CA LEU A 6 -9.98 -1.50 -2.98
C LEU A 6 -9.90 -0.94 -1.57
N ARG A 7 -9.99 0.38 -1.44
CA ARG A 7 -10.42 0.99 -0.18
C ARG A 7 -11.85 0.56 0.13
N SER A 8 -12.17 0.42 1.41
CA SER A 8 -13.50 0.03 1.86
C SER A 8 -13.86 0.74 3.17
N THR A 9 -15.12 0.65 3.58
CA THR A 9 -15.61 1.10 4.89
C THR A 9 -15.64 -0.03 5.93
N CYS A 10 -15.13 -1.23 5.63
CA CYS A 10 -15.14 -2.37 6.56
C CYS A 10 -13.88 -2.46 7.44
N GLY A 11 -13.00 -1.46 7.37
CA GLY A 11 -11.76 -1.45 8.14
C GLY A 11 -10.60 -2.23 7.51
N ARG A 12 -10.77 -2.70 6.27
CA ARG A 12 -9.77 -3.50 5.56
C ARG A 12 -9.63 -3.08 4.11
N ILE A 13 -8.47 -3.36 3.52
CA ILE A 13 -8.35 -3.38 2.07
C ILE A 13 -9.10 -4.60 1.56
N CYS A 14 -10.01 -4.38 0.62
CA CYS A 14 -10.70 -5.47 -0.06
C CYS A 14 -9.99 -5.81 -1.37
N ARG A 15 -10.26 -7.01 -1.88
CA ARG A 15 -9.69 -7.52 -3.11
C ARG A 15 -10.76 -8.11 -4.00
N SER A 16 -10.57 -7.96 -5.30
CA SER A 16 -11.29 -8.69 -6.33
C SER A 16 -10.29 -9.16 -7.39
N ASP A 17 -10.52 -10.35 -7.94
CA ASP A 17 -9.65 -10.91 -8.96
C ASP A 17 -10.37 -11.01 -10.32
N SER A 18 -9.58 -10.92 -11.38
CA SER A 18 -10.02 -11.15 -12.75
C SER A 18 -9.15 -12.22 -13.41
N THR A 19 -9.78 -13.14 -14.11
CA THR A 19 -9.13 -14.20 -14.89
C THR A 19 -9.21 -13.97 -16.40
N ASP A 20 -9.88 -12.91 -16.85
CA ASP A 20 -10.17 -12.64 -18.26
C ASP A 20 -9.57 -11.31 -18.77
N GLY A 21 -8.51 -10.85 -18.10
CA GLY A 21 -7.80 -9.62 -18.46
C GLY A 21 -8.50 -8.34 -18.02
N GLY A 22 -9.32 -8.41 -16.95
CA GLY A 22 -9.98 -7.26 -16.36
C GLY A 22 -11.33 -6.92 -16.99
N ARG A 23 -11.88 -7.82 -17.83
CA ARG A 23 -13.21 -7.63 -18.44
C ARG A 23 -14.31 -7.88 -17.43
N THR A 24 -14.15 -8.90 -16.62
CA THR A 24 -15.02 -9.19 -15.47
C THR A 24 -14.18 -9.39 -14.22
N TRP A 25 -14.81 -9.13 -13.07
CA TRP A 25 -14.23 -9.21 -11.75
C TRP A 25 -15.10 -10.10 -10.89
N GLY A 26 -14.46 -10.92 -10.05
CA GLY A 26 -15.15 -11.78 -9.09
C GLY A 26 -15.82 -11.03 -7.94
N GLU A 27 -16.32 -11.78 -6.98
CA GLU A 27 -16.84 -11.21 -5.73
C GLU A 27 -15.72 -10.51 -4.95
N VAL A 28 -16.04 -9.37 -4.34
CA VAL A 28 -15.12 -8.63 -3.47
C VAL A 28 -15.03 -9.35 -2.13
N TYR A 29 -13.81 -9.58 -1.65
CA TYR A 29 -13.56 -10.18 -0.35
C TYR A 29 -12.51 -9.39 0.45
N GLU A 30 -12.55 -9.52 1.77
CA GLU A 30 -11.62 -8.85 2.68
C GLU A 30 -10.23 -9.49 2.62
N THR A 31 -9.18 -8.66 2.64
CA THR A 31 -7.81 -9.12 2.86
C THR A 31 -7.41 -9.03 4.33
N SER A 32 -6.23 -9.52 4.70
CA SER A 32 -5.69 -9.33 6.05
C SER A 32 -5.24 -7.89 6.33
N LEU A 33 -5.10 -7.04 5.30
CA LEU A 33 -4.54 -5.69 5.41
C LEU A 33 -5.58 -4.73 6.01
N PRO A 34 -5.28 -4.09 7.16
CA PRO A 34 -6.15 -3.07 7.74
C PRO A 34 -6.14 -1.79 6.89
N ASN A 35 -7.27 -1.09 6.81
CA ASN A 35 -7.36 0.23 6.19
C ASN A 35 -8.58 1.03 6.65
N ASN A 36 -8.36 2.31 6.92
CA ASN A 36 -9.34 3.22 7.51
C ASN A 36 -10.17 3.95 6.45
N ASN A 37 -10.39 3.33 5.29
CA ASN A 37 -11.00 3.95 4.11
C ASN A 37 -10.13 5.07 3.47
N SER A 38 -8.84 5.12 3.80
CA SER A 38 -7.89 6.03 3.16
C SER A 38 -7.48 5.53 1.77
N GLY A 39 -6.96 6.44 0.95
CA GLY A 39 -6.39 6.08 -0.35
C GLY A 39 -5.24 5.09 -0.22
N ILE A 40 -5.12 4.20 -1.19
CA ILE A 40 -4.07 3.21 -1.32
C ILE A 40 -3.53 3.26 -2.75
N ASP A 41 -2.27 2.89 -2.96
CA ASP A 41 -1.73 2.68 -4.31
C ASP A 41 -0.68 1.57 -4.29
N ALA A 42 -0.56 0.84 -5.39
CA ALA A 42 0.34 -0.32 -5.49
C ALA A 42 1.03 -0.39 -6.84
N VAL A 43 2.28 -0.86 -6.83
CA VAL A 43 3.06 -1.10 -8.05
C VAL A 43 3.69 -2.48 -7.99
N LYS A 44 3.76 -3.13 -9.15
CA LYS A 44 4.54 -4.36 -9.34
C LYS A 44 5.88 -4.00 -9.96
N LEU A 45 6.96 -4.46 -9.34
CA LEU A 45 8.33 -4.24 -9.76
C LEU A 45 8.77 -5.30 -10.79
N ASP A 46 9.92 -5.05 -11.43
CA ASP A 46 10.45 -5.89 -12.50
C ASP A 46 10.79 -7.32 -12.02
N ASP A 47 11.15 -7.50 -10.74
CA ASP A 47 11.40 -8.79 -10.11
C ASP A 47 10.10 -9.55 -9.71
N GLY A 48 8.94 -8.92 -9.91
CA GLY A 48 7.63 -9.45 -9.55
C GLY A 48 7.15 -9.11 -8.14
N THR A 49 7.97 -8.47 -7.31
CA THR A 49 7.57 -7.94 -6.00
C THR A 49 6.47 -6.90 -6.18
N VAL A 50 5.45 -6.93 -5.32
CA VAL A 50 4.40 -5.91 -5.25
C VAL A 50 4.66 -5.02 -4.04
N ALA A 51 4.74 -3.71 -4.25
CA ALA A 51 4.79 -2.72 -3.19
C ALA A 51 3.42 -2.01 -3.07
N LEU A 52 2.94 -1.84 -1.85
CA LEU A 52 1.65 -1.20 -1.53
C LEU A 52 1.86 -0.12 -0.48
N VAL A 53 1.34 1.08 -0.74
CA VAL A 53 1.36 2.20 0.21
C VAL A 53 -0.06 2.46 0.73
N TYR A 54 -0.23 2.48 2.05
CA TYR A 54 -1.53 2.61 2.72
C TYR A 54 -1.40 3.01 4.20
N ASN A 55 -2.52 3.29 4.85
CA ASN A 55 -2.61 3.49 6.30
C ASN A 55 -3.17 2.22 6.98
N PRO A 56 -2.40 1.54 7.86
CA PRO A 56 -2.77 0.23 8.42
C PRO A 56 -3.67 0.34 9.66
N VAL A 57 -4.79 1.04 9.53
CA VAL A 57 -5.73 1.34 10.64
C VAL A 57 -7.07 0.69 10.33
N SER A 58 -7.67 -0.07 11.26
CA SER A 58 -8.92 -0.83 10.97
C SER A 58 -10.22 -0.06 11.20
N GLU A 59 -10.16 1.16 11.72
CA GLU A 59 -11.34 1.98 12.00
C GLU A 59 -11.77 2.75 10.75
N ASP A 60 -13.01 2.59 10.28
CA ASP A 60 -13.55 3.41 9.18
C ASP A 60 -13.53 4.89 9.60
N TRP A 61 -13.02 5.76 8.72
CA TRP A 61 -12.74 7.17 9.04
C TRP A 61 -11.75 7.40 10.21
N GLY A 62 -10.97 6.39 10.58
CA GLY A 62 -9.90 6.48 11.57
C GLY A 62 -8.71 7.36 11.16
N PRO A 63 -7.66 7.45 11.98
CA PRO A 63 -6.49 8.29 11.71
C PRO A 63 -5.75 7.89 10.42
N ARG A 64 -5.24 8.89 9.69
CA ARG A 64 -4.38 8.70 8.51
C ARG A 64 -2.89 8.71 8.89
N THR A 65 -2.58 8.05 9.98
CA THR A 65 -1.22 7.83 10.48
C THR A 65 -1.20 6.47 11.22
N PRO A 66 -0.16 5.64 11.06
CA PRO A 66 1.00 5.85 10.19
C PRO A 66 0.67 5.73 8.69
N LEU A 67 1.58 6.21 7.84
CA LEU A 67 1.65 5.84 6.42
C LEU A 67 2.77 4.83 6.25
N VAL A 68 2.48 3.69 5.62
CA VAL A 68 3.45 2.60 5.46
C VAL A 68 3.57 2.17 4.01
N VAL A 69 4.71 1.56 3.67
CA VAL A 69 4.90 0.76 2.46
C VAL A 69 5.12 -0.70 2.85
N SER A 70 4.33 -1.62 2.29
CA SER A 70 4.46 -3.06 2.50
C SER A 70 4.83 -3.77 1.21
N LEU A 71 5.57 -4.88 1.32
CA LEU A 71 5.97 -5.71 0.17
C LEU A 71 5.32 -7.09 0.20
N SER A 72 4.96 -7.57 -0.98
CA SER A 72 4.50 -8.94 -1.23
C SER A 72 5.34 -9.59 -2.32
N ARG A 73 5.77 -10.83 -2.08
CA ARG A 73 6.50 -11.67 -3.05
C ARG A 73 5.66 -12.83 -3.60
N ASP A 74 4.41 -12.93 -3.16
CA ASP A 74 3.46 -13.97 -3.53
C ASP A 74 2.23 -13.39 -4.23
N ASN A 75 2.44 -12.32 -5.00
CA ASN A 75 1.42 -11.68 -5.84
C ASN A 75 0.22 -11.15 -5.03
N GLY A 76 0.53 -10.52 -3.89
CA GLY A 76 -0.42 -9.84 -3.01
C GLY A 76 -1.21 -10.75 -2.08
N ALA A 77 -0.77 -12.00 -1.87
CA ALA A 77 -1.43 -12.93 -0.95
C ALA A 77 -1.00 -12.70 0.51
N THR A 78 0.29 -12.42 0.74
CA THR A 78 0.84 -12.05 2.05
C THR A 78 1.74 -10.83 1.95
N TRP A 79 1.88 -10.11 3.08
CA TRP A 79 2.58 -8.82 3.19
C TRP A 79 3.48 -8.78 4.43
N PRO A 80 4.51 -9.64 4.52
CA PRO A 80 5.30 -9.79 5.74
C PRO A 80 6.17 -8.55 6.04
N VAL A 81 6.63 -7.85 5.00
CA VAL A 81 7.55 -6.70 5.12
C VAL A 81 6.76 -5.42 5.12
N THR A 82 6.95 -4.58 6.13
CA THR A 82 6.36 -3.25 6.23
C THR A 82 7.40 -2.25 6.74
N CYS A 83 7.54 -1.12 6.04
CA CYS A 83 8.33 0.01 6.48
C CYS A 83 7.44 1.24 6.70
N ILE A 84 7.66 1.95 7.80
CA ILE A 84 6.92 3.16 8.14
C ILE A 84 7.56 4.34 7.39
N LEU A 85 6.74 5.07 6.63
CA LEU A 85 7.16 6.30 5.95
C LEU A 85 6.97 7.52 6.85
N GLU A 86 5.87 7.53 7.60
CA GLU A 86 5.47 8.61 8.52
C GLU A 86 4.72 7.99 9.70
N ASP A 87 5.10 8.35 10.93
CA ASP A 87 4.49 7.84 12.19
C ASP A 87 4.08 8.97 13.16
N GLU A 88 4.45 10.21 12.85
CA GLU A 88 4.16 11.34 13.72
C GLU A 88 2.67 11.68 13.72
N GLU A 89 2.24 12.51 14.67
CA GLU A 89 0.87 13.03 14.67
C GLU A 89 0.62 13.86 13.39
N GLY A 90 -0.43 13.49 12.66
CA GLY A 90 -0.80 14.18 11.43
C GLY A 90 -1.70 13.36 10.51
N GLU A 91 -1.95 13.93 9.33
CA GLU A 91 -2.71 13.30 8.26
C GLU A 91 -1.80 13.04 7.05
N TYR A 92 -1.52 11.77 6.76
CA TYR A 92 -0.71 11.32 5.62
C TYR A 92 -1.57 10.50 4.68
N SER A 93 -1.85 11.02 3.49
CA SER A 93 -2.96 10.51 2.68
C SER A 93 -2.76 10.62 1.19
N TYR A 94 -3.61 9.90 0.45
CA TYR A 94 -3.61 9.87 -1.02
C TYR A 94 -2.22 9.55 -1.60
N PRO A 95 -1.63 8.39 -1.24
CA PRO A 95 -0.37 8.00 -1.80
C PRO A 95 -0.48 7.74 -3.31
N SER A 96 0.62 7.96 -4.02
CA SER A 96 0.85 7.39 -5.34
C SER A 96 2.26 6.81 -5.42
N ILE A 97 2.39 5.64 -6.03
CA ILE A 97 3.63 4.87 -6.12
C ILE A 97 3.91 4.42 -7.55
N VAL A 98 5.16 4.61 -7.99
CA VAL A 98 5.68 4.06 -9.25
C VAL A 98 7.05 3.44 -9.02
N ALA A 99 7.43 2.50 -9.89
CA ALA A 99 8.72 1.82 -9.81
C ALA A 99 9.41 1.74 -11.17
N LYS A 100 10.75 1.68 -11.14
CA LYS A 100 11.61 1.45 -12.30
C LYS A 100 12.84 0.66 -11.88
N GLY A 101 13.00 -0.57 -12.36
CA GLY A 101 14.02 -1.47 -11.81
C GLY A 101 13.73 -1.78 -10.34
N ASN A 102 14.72 -1.57 -9.47
CA ASN A 102 14.59 -1.73 -8.02
C ASN A 102 14.23 -0.42 -7.29
N GLU A 103 14.10 0.68 -8.02
CA GLU A 103 13.81 1.99 -7.45
C GLU A 103 12.30 2.23 -7.37
N ILE A 104 11.88 2.74 -6.22
CA ILE A 104 10.50 3.08 -5.90
C ILE A 104 10.43 4.58 -5.63
N SER A 105 9.44 5.22 -6.24
CA SER A 105 9.12 6.64 -6.07
C SER A 105 7.70 6.75 -5.50
N ILE A 106 7.56 7.39 -4.35
CA ILE A 106 6.30 7.54 -3.63
C ILE A 106 6.02 9.02 -3.43
N THR A 107 4.78 9.45 -3.68
CA THR A 107 4.26 10.76 -3.31
C THR A 107 3.04 10.61 -2.43
N TYR A 108 2.77 11.58 -1.56
CA TYR A 108 1.56 11.61 -0.74
C TYR A 108 1.30 13.02 -0.21
N THR A 109 0.06 13.27 0.21
CA THR A 109 -0.32 14.49 0.93
C THR A 109 0.23 14.42 2.35
N TRP A 110 1.08 15.36 2.72
CA TRP A 110 1.68 15.48 4.05
C TRP A 110 0.95 16.58 4.84
N LYS A 111 0.26 16.18 5.91
CA LYS A 111 -0.51 17.03 6.84
C LYS A 111 -1.47 18.03 6.19
N ARG A 112 -1.88 17.79 4.94
CA ARG A 112 -2.64 18.71 4.06
C ARG A 112 -1.95 20.05 3.78
N GLU A 113 -0.63 20.13 3.97
CA GLU A 113 0.14 21.35 3.74
C GLU A 113 0.95 21.28 2.43
N ARG A 114 1.42 20.08 2.08
CA ARG A 114 2.29 19.86 0.92
C ARG A 114 2.15 18.46 0.37
N ILE A 115 2.74 18.24 -0.81
CA ILE A 115 3.02 16.90 -1.31
C ILE A 115 4.45 16.54 -0.89
N ALA A 116 4.59 15.42 -0.19
CA ALA A 116 5.89 14.82 0.12
C ALA A 116 6.29 13.86 -0.99
N TYR A 117 7.61 13.65 -1.10
CA TYR A 117 8.21 12.73 -2.06
C TYR A 117 9.27 11.87 -1.34
N VAL A 118 9.20 10.56 -1.52
CA VAL A 118 10.15 9.58 -1.01
C VAL A 118 10.68 8.76 -2.18
N ARG A 119 12.00 8.58 -2.23
CA ARG A 119 12.69 7.69 -3.16
C ARG A 119 13.45 6.65 -2.34
N CYS A 120 13.23 5.38 -2.62
CA CYS A 120 13.88 4.27 -1.94
C CYS A 120 14.04 3.07 -2.88
N THR A 121 14.73 2.04 -2.41
CA THR A 121 14.88 0.75 -3.08
C THR A 121 14.13 -0.35 -2.33
N ILE A 122 13.97 -1.51 -2.96
CA ILE A 122 13.49 -2.73 -2.26
C ILE A 122 14.39 -3.03 -1.06
N GLU A 123 15.71 -2.91 -1.22
CA GLU A 123 16.69 -3.19 -0.17
C GLU A 123 16.51 -2.28 1.05
N ASP A 124 16.19 -1.00 0.83
CA ASP A 124 15.89 -0.04 1.90
C ASP A 124 14.66 -0.49 2.68
N ILE A 125 13.58 -0.88 2.00
CA ILE A 125 12.33 -1.33 2.65
C ILE A 125 12.56 -2.63 3.44
N LEU A 126 13.32 -3.58 2.89
CA LEU A 126 13.72 -4.81 3.57
C LEU A 126 14.63 -4.55 4.78
N SER A 127 15.30 -3.39 4.83
CA SER A 127 16.14 -3.01 5.96
C SER A 127 15.37 -2.45 7.15
N CYS A 128 14.16 -1.93 6.94
CA CYS A 128 13.33 -1.40 8.02
C CYS A 128 12.94 -2.49 9.05
N GLU A 129 12.74 -3.74 8.61
CA GLU A 129 12.49 -4.88 9.51
C GLU A 129 13.65 -5.18 10.47
N ARG A 130 14.88 -4.79 10.13
CA ARG A 130 16.06 -5.10 10.94
C ARG A 130 16.26 -4.14 12.11
N HIS A 131 15.43 -3.10 12.22
CA HIS A 131 15.57 -2.04 13.21
C HIS A 131 14.35 -1.87 14.13
N SER A 132 13.36 -2.76 14.04
CA SER A 132 12.20 -2.84 14.94
C SER A 132 12.32 -3.99 15.93
#